data_AF-A0A6G3XMN1-F1
#
_entry.id   AF-A0A6G3XMN1-F1
#
_cell.length_a   1.000
_cell.length_b   1.000
_cell.length_c   1.000
_cell.angle_alpha   90.00
_cell.angle_beta   90.00
_cell.angle_gamma   90.00
#
_symmetry.space_group_name_H-M   'P 1'
#
loop_
_entity.id
_entity.type
_entity.pdbx_description
1 polymer ?
#
loop_
_entity_poly.entity_id
_entity_poly.type
_entity_poly.pdbx_seq_one_letter_code
_entity_poly.pdbx_strand_id
1 'polypeptide(L)'
;VEIGLRFSLDGLRIQGAWWYPDPGQVDMFRRAVASEGSGRELSAIVEAVREKGYDISGDLMKRPPRGYPADHSRASLLRHRSLIAARPLGCEEWLHTPEAVDRVLSAAADLDALLMWLVRQVNRAA
;
A
#
# COMPACT_ATOMS: atom_id res chain seq x y z
N VAL A 1 -7.22 4.56 5.52
CA VAL A 1 -6.90 3.56 4.48
C VAL A 1 -8.04 3.54 3.50
N GLU A 2 -7.78 3.57 2.19
CA GLU A 2 -8.80 3.68 1.14
C GLU A 2 -8.46 2.84 -0.09
N ILE A 3 -9.50 2.50 -0.86
CA ILE A 3 -9.37 2.04 -2.25
C ILE A 3 -9.87 3.18 -3.15
N GLY A 4 -9.07 3.55 -4.14
CA GLY A 4 -9.39 4.63 -5.06
C GLY A 4 -9.29 4.20 -6.51
N LEU A 5 -10.17 4.74 -7.34
CA LEU A 5 -10.14 4.63 -8.79
C LEU A 5 -9.80 6.00 -9.39
N ARG A 6 -8.95 6.01 -10.41
CA ARG A 6 -8.65 7.22 -11.18
C ARG A 6 -8.83 6.92 -12.66
N PHE A 7 -9.55 7.81 -13.33
CA PHE A 7 -9.62 7.86 -14.79
C PHE A 7 -8.69 8.95 -15.32
N SER A 8 -8.05 8.66 -16.43
CA SER A 8 -7.21 9.60 -17.18
C SER A 8 -7.17 9.19 -18.65
N LEU A 9 -6.44 9.94 -19.48
CA LEU A 9 -6.24 9.58 -20.89
C LEU A 9 -5.49 8.25 -21.05
N ASP A 10 -4.73 7.82 -20.03
CA ASP A 10 -4.05 6.53 -20.00
C ASP A 10 -4.95 5.39 -19.50
N GLY A 11 -6.24 5.65 -19.26
CA GLY A 11 -7.23 4.67 -18.83
C GLY A 11 -7.55 4.68 -17.34
N LEU A 12 -8.04 3.54 -16.87
CA LEU A 12 -8.40 3.29 -15.48
C LEU A 12 -7.19 2.84 -14.68
N ARG A 13 -7.03 3.41 -13.49
CA ARG A 13 -6.05 3.01 -12.49
C ARG A 13 -6.76 2.71 -11.18
N ILE A 14 -6.30 1.67 -10.48
CA ILE A 14 -6.68 1.38 -9.10
C ILE A 14 -5.52 1.68 -8.16
N GLN A 15 -5.83 2.09 -6.94
CA GLN A 15 -4.88 2.16 -5.85
C GLN A 15 -5.50 1.70 -4.53
N GLY A 16 -4.69 1.09 -3.67
CA GLY A 16 -4.94 0.93 -2.25
C GLY A 16 -3.94 1.79 -1.49
N ALA A 17 -4.43 2.63 -0.56
CA ALA A 17 -3.58 3.64 0.04
C ALA A 17 -3.86 3.89 1.52
N TRP A 18 -2.77 4.08 2.26
CA TRP A 18 -2.77 4.83 3.51
C TRP A 18 -2.08 6.17 3.25
N TRP A 19 -2.90 7.17 2.87
CA TRP A 19 -2.52 8.57 2.69
C TRP A 19 -2.70 9.38 3.97
N TYR A 20 -1.97 10.50 4.07
CA TYR A 20 -2.11 11.54 5.11
C TYR A 20 -2.32 10.97 6.51
N PRO A 21 -1.26 10.40 7.12
CA PRO A 21 -1.38 9.76 8.41
C PRO A 21 -1.86 10.73 9.50
N ASP A 22 -2.83 10.30 10.30
CA ASP A 22 -3.23 11.02 11.51
C ASP A 22 -2.04 11.10 12.49
N PRO A 23 -2.02 12.08 13.41
CA PRO A 23 -0.99 12.19 14.42
C PRO A 23 -0.72 10.86 15.16
N GLY A 24 0.51 10.36 15.04
CA GLY A 24 0.97 9.12 15.68
C GLY A 24 0.86 7.85 14.82
N GLN A 25 0.13 7.85 13.71
CA GLN A 25 0.03 6.65 12.85
C GLN A 25 1.37 6.26 12.22
N VAL A 26 2.20 7.25 11.86
CA VAL A 26 3.54 6.97 11.32
C VAL A 26 4.42 6.23 12.33
N ASP A 27 4.33 6.57 13.61
CA ASP A 27 5.10 5.90 14.65
C ASP A 27 4.54 4.50 14.95
N MET A 28 3.21 4.33 14.90
CA MET A 28 2.57 3.01 14.97
C MET A 28 3.04 2.11 13.82
N PHE A 29 2.99 2.63 12.59
CA PHE A 29 3.49 1.96 11.40
C PHE A 29 4.95 1.53 11.57
N ARG A 30 5.85 2.42 11.97
CA ARG A 30 7.27 2.09 12.15
C ARG A 30 7.49 1.04 13.24
N ARG A 31 6.77 1.10 14.36
CA ARG A 31 6.81 0.05 15.39
C ARG A 31 6.37 -1.31 14.85
N ALA A 32 5.29 -1.35 14.07
CA ALA A 32 4.81 -2.56 13.42
C ALA A 32 5.83 -3.10 12.39
N VAL A 33 6.39 -2.24 11.55
CA VAL A 33 7.41 -2.62 10.56
C VAL A 33 8.67 -3.17 11.22
N ALA A 34 9.08 -2.61 12.36
CA ALA A 34 10.27 -3.07 13.07
C ALA A 34 10.06 -4.37 13.87
N SER A 35 8.81 -4.74 14.18
CA SER A 35 8.50 -5.99 14.85
C SER A 35 8.75 -7.18 13.92
N GLU A 36 9.37 -8.24 14.44
CA GLU A 36 9.64 -9.45 13.67
C GLU A 36 8.38 -10.07 13.06
N GLY A 37 7.27 -10.13 13.79
CA GLY A 37 6.02 -10.70 13.29
C GLY A 37 5.38 -9.85 12.19
N SER A 38 4.83 -8.70 12.58
CA SER A 38 4.05 -7.84 11.67
C SER A 38 4.90 -7.21 10.56
N GLY A 39 6.19 -6.96 10.79
CA GLY A 39 7.06 -6.44 9.73
C GLY A 39 7.45 -7.48 8.68
N ARG A 40 7.63 -8.76 9.06
CA ARG A 40 7.85 -9.84 8.08
C ARG A 40 6.58 -10.10 7.28
N GLU A 41 5.43 -10.09 7.95
CA GLU A 41 4.11 -10.15 7.30
C GLU A 41 3.96 -9.03 6.26
N LEU A 42 4.25 -7.77 6.62
CA LEU A 42 4.16 -6.67 5.65
C LEU A 42 5.12 -6.85 4.47
N SER A 43 6.35 -7.32 4.71
CA SER A 43 7.32 -7.53 3.65
C SER A 43 6.81 -8.56 2.64
N ALA A 44 6.26 -9.68 3.12
CA ALA A 44 5.66 -10.70 2.26
C ALA A 44 4.44 -10.17 1.49
N ILE A 45 3.57 -9.38 2.13
CA ILE A 45 2.43 -8.76 1.48
C ILE A 45 2.87 -7.80 0.37
N VAL A 46 3.88 -6.97 0.64
CA VAL A 46 4.42 -6.00 -0.32
C VAL A 46 5.01 -6.71 -1.54
N GLU A 47 5.77 -7.79 -1.35
CA GLU A 47 6.29 -8.58 -2.47
C GLU A 47 5.17 -9.25 -3.27
N ALA A 48 4.19 -9.87 -2.62
CA ALA A 48 3.05 -10.48 -3.31
C ALA A 48 2.24 -9.46 -4.14
N VAL A 49 2.10 -8.23 -3.65
CA VAL A 49 1.45 -7.14 -4.38
C VAL A 49 2.31 -6.66 -5.55
N ARG A 50 3.64 -6.58 -5.39
CA ARG A 50 4.57 -6.27 -6.49
C ARG A 50 4.53 -7.32 -7.61
N GLU A 51 4.49 -8.61 -7.26
CA GLU A 51 4.39 -9.72 -8.21
C GLU A 51 3.12 -9.64 -9.07
N LYS A 52 2.04 -9.05 -8.53
CA LYS A 52 0.79 -8.76 -9.24
C LYS A 52 0.83 -7.49 -10.09
N GLY A 53 2.00 -6.85 -10.22
CA GLY A 53 2.22 -5.67 -11.07
C GLY A 53 1.85 -4.34 -10.43
N TYR A 54 1.72 -4.26 -9.10
CA TYR A 54 1.50 -3.00 -8.41
C TYR A 54 2.81 -2.30 -8.08
N ASP A 55 2.86 -1.00 -8.36
CA ASP A 55 3.92 -0.14 -7.87
C ASP A 55 3.67 0.24 -6.41
N ILE A 56 4.73 0.18 -5.60
CA ILE A 56 4.70 0.52 -4.18
C ILE A 56 5.37 1.88 -3.99
N SER A 57 4.57 2.85 -3.62
CA SER A 57 4.95 4.26 -3.55
C SER A 57 4.42 4.92 -2.27
N GLY A 58 4.58 6.24 -2.19
CA GLY A 58 4.19 7.05 -1.03
C GLY A 58 5.21 8.13 -0.72
N ASP A 59 4.94 8.86 0.34
CA ASP A 59 5.87 9.82 0.91
C ASP A 59 7.01 9.06 1.62
N LEU A 60 8.22 9.26 1.13
CA LEU A 60 9.43 8.58 1.57
C LEU A 60 10.41 9.57 2.20
N MET A 61 10.88 9.23 3.41
CA MET A 61 12.01 9.93 4.00
C MET A 61 13.29 9.66 3.20
N LYS A 62 14.16 10.67 3.05
CA LYS A 62 15.48 10.50 2.43
C LYS A 62 16.45 9.70 3.30
N ARG A 63 16.33 9.82 4.62
CA ARG A 63 17.19 9.16 5.62
C ARG A 63 16.37 8.22 6.48
N PRO A 64 16.99 7.18 7.08
CA PRO A 64 16.31 6.34 8.06
C PRO A 64 15.69 7.16 9.20
N PRO A 65 14.51 6.78 9.69
CA PRO A 65 13.94 7.40 10.88
C PRO A 65 14.86 7.18 12.10
N ARG A 66 14.87 8.16 13.01
CA ARG A 66 15.61 8.05 14.27
C ARG A 66 15.14 6.82 15.06
N GLY A 67 16.09 6.10 15.65
CA GLY A 67 15.83 4.89 16.46
C GLY A 67 15.85 3.58 15.66
N TYR A 68 16.09 3.64 14.35
CA TYR A 68 16.20 2.46 13.50
C TYR A 68 17.54 2.45 12.75
N PRO A 69 18.31 1.34 12.81
CA PRO A 69 19.56 1.21 12.07
C PRO A 69 19.37 1.35 10.56
N ALA A 70 20.38 1.90 9.88
CA ALA A 70 20.33 2.06 8.42
C ALA A 70 20.36 0.72 7.67
N ASP A 71 20.93 -0.31 8.27
CA ASP A 71 21.07 -1.68 7.80
C ASP A 71 19.92 -2.60 8.28
N HIS A 72 18.86 -2.04 8.87
CA HIS A 72 17.70 -2.82 9.27
C HIS A 72 17.10 -3.57 8.07
N SER A 73 16.71 -4.84 8.26
CA SER A 73 16.17 -5.72 7.21
C SER A 73 15.00 -5.11 6.42
N ARG A 74 14.26 -4.21 7.05
CA ARG A 74 13.09 -3.49 6.49
C ARG A 74 13.31 -1.98 6.38
N ALA A 75 14.56 -1.54 6.19
CA ALA A 75 14.91 -0.11 6.14
C ALA A 75 14.16 0.67 5.05
N SER A 76 13.85 0.04 3.91
CA SER A 76 13.02 0.64 2.85
C SER A 76 11.62 0.97 3.35
N LEU A 77 10.95 0.00 3.99
CA LEU A 77 9.60 0.15 4.53
C LEU A 77 9.56 1.19 5.67
N LEU A 78 10.56 1.21 6.56
CA LEU A 78 10.63 2.16 7.67
C LEU A 78 10.66 3.64 7.24
N ARG A 79 11.09 3.91 6.00
CA ARG A 79 11.16 5.27 5.45
C ARG A 79 9.81 5.81 4.98
N HIS A 80 8.80 4.96 4.84
CA HIS A 80 7.47 5.39 4.43
C HIS A 80 6.77 6.22 5.53
N ARG A 81 6.18 7.34 5.10
CA ARG A 81 5.19 8.13 5.86
C ARG A 81 3.78 7.95 5.29
N SER A 82 3.67 7.46 4.06
CA SER A 82 2.48 6.85 3.49
C SER A 82 2.89 5.62 2.68
N LEU A 83 1.97 4.68 2.49
CA LEU A 83 2.18 3.46 1.71
C LEU A 83 1.02 3.28 0.75
N ILE A 84 1.36 3.18 -0.54
CA ILE A 84 0.40 3.13 -1.64
C ILE A 84 0.80 1.98 -2.55
N ALA A 85 -0.15 1.13 -2.90
CA ALA A 85 -0.01 0.14 -3.95
C ALA A 85 -0.95 0.52 -5.10
N ALA A 86 -0.42 0.70 -6.31
CA ALA A 86 -1.22 1.14 -7.44
C ALA A 86 -0.79 0.50 -8.75
N ARG A 87 -1.75 0.18 -9.62
CA ARG A 87 -1.47 -0.29 -10.99
C ARG A 87 -2.47 0.27 -12.01
N PRO A 88 -2.05 0.52 -13.25
CA PRO A 88 -2.99 0.72 -14.34
C PRO A 88 -3.79 -0.57 -14.56
N LEU A 89 -5.07 -0.44 -14.88
CA LEU A 89 -5.91 -1.54 -15.38
C LEU A 89 -6.03 -1.52 -16.90
N GLY A 90 -5.82 -0.36 -17.53
CA GLY A 90 -5.83 -0.17 -18.98
C GLY A 90 -7.00 0.70 -19.46
N CYS A 91 -7.12 0.81 -20.78
CA CYS A 91 -8.14 1.60 -21.49
C CYS A 91 -8.78 0.83 -22.65
N GLU A 92 -8.63 -0.50 -22.67
CA GLU A 92 -9.13 -1.32 -23.77
C GLU A 92 -10.67 -1.43 -23.73
N GLU A 93 -11.27 -2.05 -24.77
CA GLU A 93 -12.71 -2.04 -25.01
C GLU A 93 -13.56 -2.54 -23.81
N TRP A 94 -13.01 -3.46 -23.00
CA TRP A 94 -13.66 -3.96 -21.79
C TRP A 94 -14.04 -2.85 -20.81
N LEU A 95 -13.34 -1.71 -20.82
CA LEU A 95 -13.58 -0.57 -19.90
C LEU A 95 -14.98 0.03 -20.08
N HIS A 96 -15.59 -0.13 -21.26
CA HIS A 96 -16.93 0.37 -21.59
C HIS A 96 -18.02 -0.70 -21.40
N THR A 97 -17.70 -1.81 -20.75
CA THR A 97 -18.60 -2.95 -20.54
C THR A 97 -18.72 -3.28 -19.05
N PRO A 98 -19.69 -4.14 -18.64
CA PRO A 98 -19.76 -4.63 -17.26
C PRO A 98 -18.48 -5.34 -16.76
N GLU A 99 -17.63 -5.87 -17.66
CA GLU A 99 -16.34 -6.51 -17.30
C GLU A 99 -15.43 -5.56 -16.50
N ALA A 100 -15.58 -4.23 -16.67
CA ALA A 100 -14.83 -3.26 -15.91
C ALA A 100 -15.01 -3.41 -14.39
N VAL A 101 -16.21 -3.78 -13.95
CA VAL A 101 -16.50 -4.02 -12.53
C VAL A 101 -15.73 -5.24 -12.04
N ASP A 102 -15.72 -6.33 -12.81
CA ASP A 102 -15.02 -7.56 -12.45
C ASP A 102 -13.50 -7.34 -12.32
N ARG A 103 -12.92 -6.58 -13.25
CA ARG A 103 -11.49 -6.22 -13.18
C ARG A 103 -11.17 -5.34 -11.99
N VAL A 104 -12.04 -4.38 -11.66
CA VAL A 104 -11.89 -3.55 -10.46
C VAL A 104 -11.98 -4.40 -9.19
N LEU A 105 -12.96 -5.29 -9.09
CA LEU A 105 -13.15 -6.15 -7.91
C LEU A 105 -11.99 -7.12 -7.73
N SER A 106 -11.51 -7.74 -8.82
CA SER A 106 -10.32 -8.59 -8.80
C SER A 106 -9.09 -7.80 -8.33
N ALA A 107 -8.88 -6.59 -8.86
CA ALA A 107 -7.76 -5.75 -8.47
C ALA A 107 -7.91 -5.17 -7.04
N ALA A 108 -9.13 -5.02 -6.53
CA ALA A 108 -9.38 -4.65 -5.14
C ALA A 108 -9.05 -5.81 -4.19
N ALA A 109 -9.41 -7.04 -4.57
CA ALA A 109 -9.08 -8.25 -3.80
C ALA A 109 -7.56 -8.47 -3.68
N ASP A 110 -6.80 -8.11 -4.72
CA ASP A 110 -5.33 -8.15 -4.69
C ASP A 110 -4.72 -7.26 -3.60
N LEU A 111 -5.41 -6.19 -3.21
CA LEU A 111 -4.96 -5.20 -2.23
C LEU A 111 -5.42 -5.51 -0.80
N ASP A 112 -6.34 -6.47 -0.62
CA ASP A 112 -7.02 -6.71 0.66
C ASP A 112 -6.04 -6.96 1.81
N ALA A 113 -5.06 -7.86 1.61
CA ALA A 113 -4.08 -8.19 2.63
C ALA A 113 -3.28 -6.95 3.10
N LEU A 114 -2.90 -6.07 2.17
CA LEU A 114 -2.16 -4.83 2.49
C LEU A 114 -3.04 -3.85 3.25
N LEU A 115 -4.27 -3.63 2.79
CA LEU A 115 -5.18 -2.68 3.41
C LEU A 115 -5.62 -3.15 4.80
N MET A 116 -5.89 -4.44 4.95
CA MET A 116 -6.21 -5.04 6.24
C MET A 116 -5.03 -4.99 7.21
N TRP A 117 -3.80 -5.22 6.72
CA TRP A 117 -2.61 -5.03 7.55
C TRP A 117 -2.50 -3.58 8.04
N LEU A 118 -2.68 -2.59 7.15
CA LEU A 118 -2.66 -1.19 7.52
C LEU A 118 -3.75 -0.87 8.55
N VAL A 119 -4.99 -1.30 8.32
CA VAL A 119 -6.10 -1.11 9.27
C VAL A 119 -5.75 -1.70 10.65
N ARG A 120 -5.17 -2.91 10.71
CA ARG A 120 -4.80 -3.53 11.99
C ARG A 120 -3.68 -2.78 12.73
N GLN A 121 -2.70 -2.25 12.00
CA GLN A 121 -1.45 -1.75 12.59
C GLN A 121 -1.40 -0.24 12.75
N VAL A 122 -2.16 0.53 11.96
CA VAL A 122 -2.06 2.00 11.92
C VAL A 122 -3.36 2.73 12.29
N ASN A 123 -4.53 2.09 12.27
CA ASN A 123 -5.72 2.70 12.85
C ASN A 123 -5.68 2.56 14.37
N ARG A 124 -5.99 3.65 15.08
CA ARG A 124 -6.37 3.52 16.49
C ARG A 124 -7.71 2.78 16.55
N ALA A 125 -7.83 1.79 17.43
CA ALA A 125 -9.15 1.43 17.93
C ALA A 125 -9.75 2.71 18.53
N ALA A 126 -10.97 3.05 18.09
CA ALA A 126 -11.71 4.20 18.60
C ALA A 126 -11.93 4.09 20.12
#